data_AF-A0A2W6E4B9-F1
#
_entry.id   AF-A0A2W6E4B9-F1
#
_cell.length_a   1.000
_cell.length_b   1.000
_cell.length_c   1.000
_cell.angle_alpha   90.00
_cell.angle_beta   90.00
_cell.angle_gamma   90.00
#
_symmetry.space_group_name_H-M   'P 1'
#
loop_
_entity.id
_entity.type
_entity.pdbx_description
1 polymer ?
#
loop_
_entity_poly.entity_id
_entity_poly.type
_entity_poly.pdbx_seq_one_letter_code
_entity_poly.pdbx_strand_id
1 'polypeptide(L)'
;MAPAPYPRTPYLWAFETTTQGGDRVLAPAEISDWLLHPVVVEEKLDGANVSIWWERNQLRVASRGGSDAMDRGRQLGPLRSRVNTGCGQLQPLLENGLVLYAEWLWLTHTVRYDQLIDYLVVLDFRRPDEGFVELYERDRLSRAHELVVPPRLFDGVLGSKDALVKLMGRSRLGSELMEGAVLRRDDGQRCKVLRPGFVRAGDADIGRSRNVLAPPT
;
A
#
# COMPACT_ATOMS: atom_id res chain seq x y z
N MET A 1 3.71 22.07 -6.20
CA MET A 1 2.39 21.94 -5.57
C MET A 1 2.27 20.51 -5.06
N ALA A 2 1.68 20.29 -3.88
CA ALA A 2 1.52 18.93 -3.36
C ALA A 2 0.64 18.09 -4.31
N PRO A 3 0.96 16.80 -4.52
CA PRO A 3 0.19 15.94 -5.40
C PRO A 3 -1.19 15.64 -4.80
N ALA A 4 -2.10 15.16 -5.65
CA ALA A 4 -3.41 14.69 -5.20
C ALA A 4 -3.27 13.59 -4.13
N PRO A 5 -4.16 13.52 -3.13
CA PRO A 5 -4.17 12.42 -2.17
C PRO A 5 -4.33 11.05 -2.85
N TYR A 6 -3.77 10.00 -2.26
CA TYR A 6 -4.01 8.65 -2.75
C TYR A 6 -5.51 8.30 -2.60
N PRO A 7 -6.20 7.82 -3.67
CA PRO A 7 -7.63 7.60 -3.62
C PRO A 7 -8.05 6.59 -2.56
N ARG A 8 -9.28 6.73 -2.07
CA ARG A 8 -9.90 5.71 -1.21
C ARG A 8 -10.14 4.45 -2.05
N THR A 9 -9.84 3.31 -1.46
CA THR A 9 -9.99 2.00 -2.11
C THR A 9 -11.25 1.36 -1.55
N PRO A 10 -12.28 1.09 -2.37
CA PRO A 10 -13.54 0.52 -1.90
C PRO A 10 -13.35 -0.90 -1.36
N TYR A 11 -14.22 -1.31 -0.44
CA TYR A 11 -14.29 -2.69 0.01
C TYR A 11 -14.98 -3.55 -1.04
N LEU A 12 -14.34 -4.64 -1.44
CA LEU A 12 -14.98 -5.69 -2.23
C LEU A 12 -16.18 -6.25 -1.45
N TRP A 13 -15.96 -6.62 -0.19
CA TRP A 13 -17.02 -6.77 0.81
C TRP A 13 -16.46 -6.42 2.18
N ALA A 14 -17.36 -6.25 3.15
CA ALA A 14 -17.01 -5.96 4.54
C ALA A 14 -17.49 -7.09 5.46
N PHE A 15 -16.72 -7.39 6.50
CA PHE A 15 -17.18 -8.15 7.65
C PHE A 15 -17.73 -7.18 8.71
N GLU A 16 -18.44 -7.69 9.71
CA GLU A 16 -19.00 -6.85 10.79
C GLU A 16 -17.93 -5.98 11.49
N THR A 17 -16.69 -6.50 11.60
CA THR A 17 -15.54 -5.78 12.19
C THR A 17 -14.92 -4.70 11.29
N THR A 18 -15.37 -4.57 10.03
CA THR A 18 -14.70 -3.78 8.97
C THR A 18 -15.29 -2.37 8.76
N THR A 19 -16.43 -2.04 9.38
CA THR A 19 -17.28 -0.88 9.02
C THR A 19 -16.81 0.49 9.54
N GLN A 20 -15.64 0.60 10.17
CA GLN A 20 -15.20 1.84 10.83
C GLN A 20 -14.64 2.93 9.87
N GLY A 21 -14.51 2.67 8.56
CA GLY A 21 -13.74 3.54 7.64
C GLY A 21 -14.51 4.49 6.73
N GLY A 22 -15.83 4.33 6.61
CA GLY A 22 -16.65 5.11 5.65
C GLY A 22 -16.28 4.90 4.17
N ASP A 23 -15.48 3.88 3.84
CA ASP A 23 -15.21 3.50 2.46
C ASP A 23 -16.41 2.77 1.87
N ARG A 24 -16.68 3.03 0.58
CA ARG A 24 -17.76 2.36 -0.16
C ARG A 24 -17.57 0.84 -0.15
N VAL A 25 -18.64 0.11 0.06
CA VAL A 25 -18.71 -1.34 -0.18
C VAL A 25 -19.32 -1.57 -1.57
N LEU A 26 -18.70 -2.44 -2.36
CA LEU A 26 -19.16 -2.76 -3.71
C LEU A 26 -20.50 -3.52 -3.69
N ALA A 27 -21.33 -3.29 -4.71
CA ALA A 27 -22.59 -3.99 -4.89
C ALA A 27 -22.36 -5.46 -5.33
N PRO A 28 -23.32 -6.38 -5.11
CA PRO A 28 -23.16 -7.80 -5.48
C PRO A 28 -22.76 -8.06 -6.94
N ALA A 29 -23.25 -7.26 -7.89
CA ALA A 29 -22.90 -7.36 -9.30
C ALA A 29 -21.43 -7.00 -9.54
N GLU A 30 -20.94 -5.91 -8.93
CA GLU A 30 -19.54 -5.50 -8.99
C GLU A 30 -18.63 -6.55 -8.34
N ILE A 31 -19.03 -7.12 -7.21
CA ILE A 31 -18.28 -8.21 -6.56
C ILE A 31 -18.14 -9.40 -7.50
N SER A 32 -19.25 -9.82 -8.13
CA SER A 32 -19.25 -10.94 -9.06
C SER A 32 -18.34 -10.66 -10.25
N ASP A 33 -18.38 -9.44 -10.77
CA ASP A 33 -17.50 -8.99 -11.85
C ASP A 33 -16.00 -9.10 -11.46
N TRP A 34 -15.61 -8.64 -10.27
CA TRP A 34 -14.25 -8.77 -9.74
C TRP A 34 -13.79 -10.22 -9.59
N LEU A 35 -14.68 -11.12 -9.20
CA LEU A 35 -14.34 -12.53 -8.97
C LEU A 35 -14.24 -13.35 -10.26
N LEU A 36 -14.99 -12.97 -11.30
CA LEU A 36 -15.10 -13.73 -12.56
C LEU A 36 -14.18 -13.24 -13.67
N HIS A 37 -13.45 -12.14 -13.46
CA HIS A 37 -12.49 -11.60 -14.42
C HIS A 37 -11.05 -11.65 -13.88
N PRO A 38 -10.04 -11.55 -14.76
CA PRO A 38 -8.64 -11.51 -14.35
C PRO A 38 -8.35 -10.36 -13.39
N VAL A 39 -7.63 -10.68 -12.32
CA VAL A 39 -7.18 -9.75 -11.29
C VAL A 39 -5.79 -10.15 -10.82
N VAL A 40 -5.03 -9.16 -10.35
CA VAL A 40 -3.86 -9.38 -9.51
C VAL A 40 -4.27 -9.15 -8.06
N VAL A 41 -3.91 -10.07 -7.18
CA VAL A 41 -4.14 -9.95 -5.74
C VAL A 41 -2.81 -9.68 -5.05
N GLU A 42 -2.74 -8.59 -4.30
CA GLU A 42 -1.61 -8.20 -3.48
C GLU A 42 -1.96 -8.30 -2.00
N GLU A 43 -0.96 -8.59 -1.17
CA GLU A 43 -1.11 -8.46 0.28
C GLU A 43 -1.46 -7.01 0.64
N LYS A 44 -2.53 -6.81 1.41
CA LYS A 44 -2.83 -5.50 1.98
C LYS A 44 -1.88 -5.26 3.16
N LEU A 45 -1.11 -4.19 3.05
CA LEU A 45 -0.15 -3.78 4.05
C LEU A 45 -0.78 -2.79 5.05
N ASP A 46 -0.43 -2.95 6.32
CA ASP A 46 -0.95 -2.16 7.43
C ASP A 46 0.12 -1.18 7.95
N GLY A 47 0.17 0.00 7.34
CA GLY A 47 1.07 1.07 7.74
C GLY A 47 0.48 2.45 7.48
N ALA A 48 1.37 3.39 7.22
CA ALA A 48 1.02 4.76 6.87
C ALA A 48 1.12 4.96 5.36
N ASN A 49 0.00 5.27 4.72
CA ASN A 49 0.01 5.69 3.32
C ASN A 49 0.66 7.07 3.19
N VAL A 50 1.66 7.17 2.31
CA VAL A 50 2.47 8.38 2.08
C VAL A 50 2.62 8.67 0.59
N SER A 51 2.87 9.93 0.27
CA SER A 51 3.26 10.38 -1.07
C SER A 51 4.64 10.99 -1.06
N ILE A 52 5.40 10.76 -2.13
CA ILE A 52 6.77 11.23 -2.32
C ILE A 52 6.87 11.82 -3.73
N TRP A 53 7.42 13.01 -3.87
CA TRP A 53 7.59 13.68 -5.17
C TRP A 53 8.83 14.57 -5.16
N TRP A 54 9.31 14.94 -6.35
CA TRP A 54 10.41 15.90 -6.50
C TRP A 54 9.88 17.32 -6.62
N GLU A 55 10.44 18.26 -5.86
CA GLU A 55 10.11 19.68 -5.98
C GLU A 55 11.28 20.54 -5.50
N ARG A 56 11.68 21.53 -6.32
CA ARG A 56 12.76 22.48 -6.00
C ARG A 56 14.07 21.76 -5.62
N ASN A 57 14.47 20.80 -6.46
CA ASN A 57 15.69 20.00 -6.31
C ASN A 57 15.77 19.18 -5.01
N GLN A 58 14.63 18.82 -4.44
CA GLN A 58 14.56 18.04 -3.21
C GLN A 58 13.37 17.08 -3.24
N LEU A 59 13.53 15.94 -2.57
CA LEU A 59 12.42 15.03 -2.28
C LEU A 59 11.51 15.64 -1.22
N ARG A 60 10.22 15.65 -1.53
CA ARG A 60 9.14 16.01 -0.62
C ARG A 60 8.37 14.77 -0.23
N VAL A 61 7.85 14.78 0.99
CA VAL A 61 7.00 13.70 1.51
C VAL A 61 5.79 14.30 2.22
N ALA A 62 4.66 13.61 2.11
CA ALA A 62 3.43 13.92 2.83
C ALA A 62 2.70 12.64 3.25
N SER A 63 1.87 12.74 4.28
CA SER A 63 0.94 11.66 4.62
C SER A 63 -0.25 11.68 3.66
N ARG A 64 -1.09 10.63 3.70
CA ARG A 64 -2.30 10.51 2.87
C ARG A 64 -3.18 11.77 2.84
N GLY A 65 -3.31 12.48 3.97
CA GLY A 65 -4.14 13.68 4.06
C GLY A 65 -3.52 14.93 3.43
N GLY A 66 -2.32 14.84 2.85
CA GLY A 66 -1.59 15.95 2.27
C GLY A 66 -0.54 16.54 3.23
N SER A 67 0.03 17.68 2.83
CA SER A 67 1.17 18.30 3.53
C SER A 67 0.79 18.85 4.90
N ASP A 68 -0.47 19.25 5.09
CA ASP A 68 -0.98 19.83 6.34
C ASP A 68 -1.61 18.78 7.27
N ALA A 69 -1.65 17.52 6.84
CA ALA A 69 -2.23 16.47 7.65
C ALA A 69 -1.32 16.08 8.81
N MET A 70 -1.95 15.73 9.94
CA MET A 70 -1.27 15.35 11.16
C MET A 70 -0.32 14.16 10.93
N ASP A 71 0.94 14.33 11.35
CA ASP A 71 1.96 13.28 11.35
C ASP A 71 1.71 12.29 12.50
N ARG A 72 0.79 11.34 12.28
CA ARG A 72 0.44 10.31 13.26
C ARG A 72 1.67 9.47 13.61
N GLY A 73 1.99 9.40 14.90
CA GLY A 73 3.16 8.68 15.39
C GLY A 73 4.51 9.33 15.01
N ARG A 74 4.52 10.58 14.51
CA ARG A 74 5.72 11.34 14.11
C ARG A 74 6.62 10.58 13.11
N GLN A 75 5.99 9.91 12.14
CA GLN A 75 6.64 9.01 11.20
C GLN A 75 7.23 9.72 9.96
N LEU A 76 6.80 10.96 9.66
CA LEU A 76 7.33 11.69 8.50
C LEU A 76 8.80 12.10 8.68
N GLY A 77 9.26 12.32 9.91
CA GLY A 77 10.68 12.58 10.19
C GLY A 77 11.59 11.42 9.75
N PRO A 78 11.37 10.20 10.27
CA PRO A 78 12.05 8.99 9.81
C PRO A 78 11.94 8.77 8.29
N LEU A 79 10.75 9.01 7.70
CA LEU A 79 10.58 8.90 6.26
C LEU A 79 11.45 9.90 5.49
N ARG A 80 11.49 11.17 5.89
CA ARG A 80 12.37 12.19 5.28
C ARG A 80 13.84 11.78 5.32
N SER A 81 14.29 11.21 6.45
CA SER A 81 15.64 10.67 6.57
C SER A 81 15.87 9.51 5.61
N ARG A 82 14.96 8.53 5.54
CA ARG A 82 15.05 7.36 4.65
C ARG A 82 15.08 7.75 3.17
N VAL A 83 14.25 8.70 2.74
CA VAL A 83 14.21 9.11 1.32
C VAL A 83 15.44 9.93 0.91
N ASN A 84 15.99 10.73 1.83
CA ASN A 84 17.22 11.49 1.56
C ASN A 84 18.46 10.57 1.51
N THR A 85 18.55 9.58 2.39
CA THR A 85 19.65 8.60 2.35
C THR A 85 19.53 7.65 1.16
N GLY A 86 18.31 7.29 0.76
CA GLY A 86 18.02 6.47 -0.42
C GLY A 86 17.79 7.25 -1.70
N CYS A 87 18.26 8.50 -1.79
CA CYS A 87 17.97 9.42 -2.90
C CYS A 87 18.38 8.83 -4.26
N GLY A 88 19.44 8.00 -4.32
CA GLY A 88 19.90 7.37 -5.56
C GLY A 88 18.86 6.49 -6.26
N GLN A 89 17.97 5.81 -5.51
CA GLN A 89 16.92 4.95 -6.08
C GLN A 89 15.72 5.79 -6.56
N LEU A 90 15.33 6.80 -5.77
CA LEU A 90 14.10 7.56 -5.98
C LEU A 90 14.27 8.79 -6.88
N GLN A 91 15.41 9.46 -6.83
CA GLN A 91 15.62 10.71 -7.57
C GLN A 91 15.44 10.53 -9.08
N PRO A 92 16.06 9.55 -9.75
CA PRO A 92 15.91 9.40 -11.21
C PRO A 92 14.47 9.15 -11.65
N LEU A 93 13.66 8.54 -10.76
CA LEU A 93 12.23 8.32 -11.00
C LEU A 93 11.44 9.62 -10.86
N LEU A 94 11.64 10.33 -9.74
CA LEU A 94 10.73 11.39 -9.32
C LEU A 94 11.11 12.76 -9.89
N GLU A 95 12.38 12.98 -10.29
CA GLU A 95 12.83 14.24 -10.88
C GLU A 95 12.13 14.57 -12.20
N ASN A 96 11.65 13.53 -12.89
CA ASN A 96 10.87 13.63 -14.13
C ASN A 96 9.36 13.87 -13.89
N GLY A 97 8.98 14.27 -12.68
CA GLY A 97 7.60 14.66 -12.33
C GLY A 97 6.70 13.52 -11.86
N LEU A 98 7.19 12.27 -11.78
CA LEU A 98 6.44 11.18 -11.17
C LEU A 98 6.17 11.44 -9.69
N VAL A 99 4.99 11.03 -9.25
CA VAL A 99 4.61 10.98 -7.84
C VAL A 99 4.56 9.52 -7.41
N LEU A 100 5.31 9.17 -6.37
CA LEU A 100 5.26 7.87 -5.73
C LEU A 100 4.22 7.88 -4.60
N TYR A 101 3.32 6.90 -4.61
CA TYR A 101 2.49 6.53 -3.47
C TYR A 101 2.98 5.22 -2.90
N ALA A 102 3.17 5.19 -1.59
CA ALA A 102 3.76 4.06 -0.90
C ALA A 102 3.06 3.78 0.43
N GLU A 103 3.25 2.57 0.93
CA GLU A 103 2.99 2.22 2.31
C GLU A 103 4.29 2.32 3.10
N TRP A 104 4.27 3.13 4.15
CA TRP A 104 5.38 3.30 5.08
C TRP A 104 5.16 2.39 6.30
N LEU A 105 5.97 1.36 6.40
CA LEU A 105 5.88 0.29 7.40
C LEU A 105 6.88 0.47 8.55
N TRP A 106 7.27 1.69 8.88
CA TRP A 106 8.25 1.93 9.95
C TRP A 106 7.73 1.57 11.34
N LEU A 107 6.49 1.96 11.64
CA LEU A 107 5.84 1.62 12.91
C LEU A 107 4.86 0.48 12.70
N THR A 108 4.74 -0.37 13.71
CA THR A 108 3.65 -1.34 13.78
C THR A 108 2.35 -0.59 14.04
N HIS A 109 1.36 -0.81 13.19
CA HIS A 109 0.00 -0.33 13.37
C HIS A 109 -0.80 -1.40 14.12
N THR A 110 -1.32 -2.39 13.40
CA THR A 110 -1.99 -3.58 13.93
C THR A 110 -1.20 -4.84 13.62
N VAL A 111 -0.72 -4.98 12.38
CA VAL A 111 0.09 -6.13 11.94
C VAL A 111 1.56 -5.83 12.19
N ARG A 112 2.23 -6.71 12.95
CA ARG A 112 3.68 -6.66 13.13
C ARG A 112 4.36 -7.34 11.94
N TYR A 113 5.29 -6.62 11.32
CA TYR A 113 6.15 -7.14 10.28
C TYR A 113 7.57 -7.28 10.81
N ASP A 114 8.18 -8.46 10.63
CA ASP A 114 9.52 -8.79 11.13
C ASP A 114 10.43 -9.41 10.07
N GLN A 115 10.03 -9.37 8.80
CA GLN A 115 10.78 -9.87 7.65
C GLN A 115 10.73 -8.88 6.47
N LEU A 116 10.75 -7.57 6.74
CA LEU A 116 10.67 -6.54 5.70
C LEU A 116 11.97 -6.44 4.89
N ILE A 117 11.87 -6.38 3.56
CA ILE A 117 13.02 -6.03 2.70
C ILE A 117 13.31 -4.52 2.83
N ASP A 118 12.25 -3.71 2.81
CA ASP A 118 12.31 -2.28 3.07
C ASP A 118 11.06 -1.85 3.86
N TYR A 119 11.17 -0.73 4.56
CA TYR A 119 10.03 -0.07 5.20
C TYR A 119 9.15 0.68 4.19
N LEU A 120 9.70 1.10 3.05
CA LEU A 120 8.97 1.83 2.01
C LEU A 120 8.53 0.88 0.89
N VAL A 121 7.23 0.59 0.83
CA VAL A 121 6.67 -0.33 -0.17
C VAL A 121 5.82 0.41 -1.20
N VAL A 122 6.13 0.28 -2.48
CA VAL A 122 5.50 1.02 -3.58
C VAL A 122 4.09 0.50 -3.85
N LEU A 123 3.10 1.36 -3.66
CA LEU A 123 1.71 1.06 -4.02
C LEU A 123 1.43 1.45 -5.47
N ASP A 124 1.75 2.68 -5.86
CA ASP A 124 1.50 3.18 -7.21
C ASP A 124 2.45 4.33 -7.57
N PHE A 125 2.59 4.58 -8.87
CA PHE A 125 3.10 5.84 -9.39
C PHE A 125 1.98 6.61 -10.09
N ARG A 126 2.05 7.94 -10.06
CA ARG A 126 1.16 8.81 -10.82
C ARG A 126 1.96 9.81 -11.65
N ARG A 127 1.63 9.89 -12.92
CA ARG A 127 2.05 10.96 -13.83
C ARG A 127 1.08 12.14 -13.62
N PRO A 128 1.57 13.37 -13.39
CA PRO A 128 0.74 14.53 -13.08
C PRO A 128 -0.49 14.69 -13.99
N ASP A 129 -0.29 14.46 -15.29
CA ASP A 129 -1.30 14.70 -16.33
C ASP A 129 -1.88 13.42 -16.95
N GLU A 130 -1.25 12.26 -16.74
CA GLU A 130 -1.69 10.98 -17.35
C GLU A 130 -2.38 10.04 -16.35
N GLY A 131 -2.34 10.35 -15.05
CA GLY A 131 -2.96 9.51 -14.02
C GLY A 131 -2.04 8.41 -13.51
N PHE A 132 -2.63 7.34 -12.97
CA PHE A 132 -1.86 6.25 -12.36
C PHE A 132 -1.17 5.41 -13.43
N VAL A 133 0.05 5.00 -13.12
CA VAL A 133 0.83 4.09 -13.96
C VAL A 133 0.20 2.69 -13.86
N GLU A 134 0.09 2.02 -15.00
CA GLU A 134 -0.40 0.64 -15.13
C GLU A 134 0.36 -0.33 -14.22
N LEU A 135 -0.33 -1.36 -13.70
CA LEU A 135 0.19 -2.25 -12.67
C LEU A 135 1.54 -2.91 -13.03
N TYR A 136 1.64 -3.48 -14.23
CA TYR A 136 2.86 -4.12 -14.68
C TYR A 136 3.99 -3.12 -14.97
N GLU A 137 3.66 -1.88 -15.35
CA GLU A 137 4.65 -0.83 -15.47
C GLU A 137 5.14 -0.37 -14.10
N ARG A 138 4.25 -0.26 -13.09
CA ARG A 138 4.63 -0.03 -11.69
C ARG A 138 5.64 -1.08 -11.23
N ASP A 139 5.38 -2.36 -11.46
CA ASP A 139 6.30 -3.45 -11.09
C ASP A 139 7.65 -3.33 -11.79
N ARG A 140 7.63 -3.04 -13.10
CA ARG A 140 8.85 -2.87 -13.91
C ARG A 140 9.70 -1.70 -13.42
N LEU A 141 9.07 -0.54 -13.18
CA LEU A 141 9.72 0.66 -12.65
C LEU A 141 10.28 0.41 -11.25
N SER A 142 9.50 -0.20 -10.36
CA SER A 142 9.95 -0.54 -9.01
C SER A 142 11.18 -1.46 -9.06
N ARG A 143 11.14 -2.53 -9.85
CA ARG A 143 12.27 -3.46 -9.99
C ARG A 143 13.52 -2.81 -10.56
N ALA A 144 13.37 -1.95 -11.58
CA ALA A 144 14.50 -1.25 -12.21
C ALA A 144 15.23 -0.29 -11.26
N HIS A 145 14.57 0.12 -10.17
CA HIS A 145 15.11 1.03 -9.16
C HIS A 145 15.25 0.38 -7.77
N GLU A 146 15.23 -0.95 -7.71
CA GLU A 146 15.40 -1.73 -6.47
C GLU A 146 14.38 -1.37 -5.38
N LEU A 147 13.19 -0.94 -5.79
CA LEU A 147 12.08 -0.65 -4.90
C LEU A 147 11.22 -1.90 -4.73
N VAL A 148 10.72 -2.10 -3.51
CA VAL A 148 9.84 -3.23 -3.20
C VAL A 148 8.37 -2.87 -3.43
N VAL A 149 7.60 -3.85 -3.89
CA VAL A 149 6.14 -3.79 -4.06
C VAL A 149 5.47 -4.76 -3.09
N PRO A 150 4.15 -4.64 -2.82
CA PRO A 150 3.44 -5.60 -2.01
C PRO A 150 3.59 -7.02 -2.58
N PRO A 151 3.70 -8.05 -1.73
CA PRO A 151 3.75 -9.43 -2.19
C PRO A 151 2.53 -9.81 -3.03
N ARG A 152 2.77 -10.29 -4.26
CA ARG A 152 1.71 -10.80 -5.15
C ARG A 152 1.22 -12.17 -4.68
N LEU A 153 -0.02 -12.24 -4.21
CA LEU A 153 -0.66 -13.45 -3.70
C LEU A 153 -1.23 -14.34 -4.80
N PHE A 154 -1.78 -13.73 -5.85
CA PHE A 154 -2.45 -14.42 -6.95
C PHE A 154 -2.49 -13.55 -8.22
N ASP A 155 -2.60 -14.21 -9.37
CA ASP A 155 -2.72 -13.59 -10.69
C ASP A 155 -3.60 -14.49 -11.58
N GLY A 156 -4.78 -14.00 -11.98
CA GLY A 156 -5.74 -14.75 -12.77
C GLY A 156 -7.18 -14.53 -12.33
N VAL A 157 -8.04 -15.53 -12.54
CA VAL A 157 -9.47 -15.47 -12.18
C VAL A 157 -9.70 -16.19 -10.85
N LEU A 158 -10.24 -15.49 -9.85
CA LEU A 158 -10.50 -16.05 -8.52
C LEU A 158 -11.65 -17.07 -8.50
N GLY A 159 -12.71 -16.83 -9.26
CA GLY A 159 -13.91 -17.66 -9.38
C GLY A 159 -14.84 -17.65 -8.16
N SER A 160 -14.36 -17.34 -6.95
CA SER A 160 -15.18 -17.32 -5.73
C SER A 160 -14.59 -16.46 -4.61
N LYS A 161 -15.43 -16.10 -3.63
CA LYS A 161 -14.97 -15.44 -2.40
C LYS A 161 -14.04 -16.31 -1.58
N ASP A 162 -14.34 -17.60 -1.48
CA ASP A 162 -13.55 -18.56 -0.70
C ASP A 162 -12.13 -18.72 -1.24
N ALA A 163 -11.96 -18.67 -2.57
CA ALA A 163 -10.64 -18.67 -3.18
C ALA A 163 -9.80 -17.47 -2.71
N LEU A 164 -10.40 -16.27 -2.66
CA LEU A 164 -9.72 -15.07 -2.15
C LEU A 164 -9.42 -15.16 -0.65
N VAL A 165 -10.36 -15.67 0.15
CA VAL A 165 -10.15 -15.84 1.60
C VAL A 165 -9.00 -16.80 1.90
N LYS A 166 -8.85 -17.88 1.12
CA LYS A 166 -7.74 -18.84 1.26
C LYS A 166 -6.36 -18.22 1.01
N LEU A 167 -6.28 -17.12 0.26
CA LEU A 167 -5.02 -16.38 0.06
C LEU A 167 -4.62 -15.57 1.30
N MET A 168 -5.59 -15.20 2.14
CA MET A 168 -5.39 -14.31 3.31
C MET A 168 -4.95 -15.08 4.55
N GLY A 169 -3.69 -15.54 4.55
CA GLY A 169 -3.07 -16.28 5.64
C GLY A 169 -2.02 -15.49 6.43
N ARG A 170 -0.95 -16.17 6.83
CA ARG A 170 0.25 -15.52 7.39
C ARG A 170 0.82 -14.53 6.37
N SER A 171 1.22 -13.35 6.83
CA SER A 171 1.90 -12.34 6.02
C SER A 171 3.15 -12.92 5.37
N ARG A 172 3.44 -12.48 4.15
CA ARG A 172 4.73 -12.80 3.49
C ARG A 172 5.87 -11.91 3.98
N LEU A 173 5.58 -10.95 4.85
CA LEU A 173 6.52 -9.98 5.41
C LEU A 173 6.70 -10.12 6.93
N GLY A 174 6.15 -11.18 7.52
CA GLY A 174 6.39 -11.49 8.92
C GLY A 174 5.62 -12.67 9.48
N SER A 175 5.73 -12.87 10.79
CA SER A 175 5.14 -14.02 11.50
C SER A 175 3.62 -13.94 11.70
N GLU A 176 3.04 -12.73 11.67
CA GLU A 176 1.62 -12.47 11.95
C GLU A 176 0.69 -12.75 10.74
N LEU A 177 -0.61 -12.81 10.98
CA LEU A 177 -1.62 -12.83 9.90
C LEU A 177 -1.68 -11.47 9.19
N MET A 178 -1.72 -11.50 7.85
CA MET A 178 -1.79 -10.29 7.01
C MET A 178 -3.09 -9.51 7.22
N GLU A 179 -3.10 -8.19 7.06
CA GLU A 179 -4.31 -7.37 7.21
C GLU A 179 -5.46 -7.82 6.30
N GLY A 180 -5.13 -8.20 5.06
CA GLY A 180 -6.08 -8.65 4.06
C GLY A 180 -5.47 -8.61 2.68
N ALA A 181 -6.27 -8.31 1.67
CA ALA A 181 -5.85 -8.28 0.28
C ALA A 181 -6.34 -7.03 -0.47
N VAL A 182 -5.57 -6.60 -1.46
CA VAL A 182 -5.97 -5.62 -2.48
C VAL A 182 -6.05 -6.34 -3.81
N LEU A 183 -7.19 -6.21 -4.50
CA LEU A 183 -7.36 -6.67 -5.87
C LEU A 183 -7.12 -5.50 -6.80
N ARG A 184 -6.43 -5.76 -7.90
CA ARG A 184 -6.12 -4.80 -8.94
C ARG A 184 -6.46 -5.37 -10.32
N ARG A 185 -6.86 -4.48 -11.21
CA ARG A 185 -6.99 -4.72 -12.64
C ARG A 185 -6.00 -3.83 -13.38
N ASP A 186 -5.74 -4.19 -14.64
CA ASP A 186 -4.79 -3.45 -15.48
C ASP A 186 -5.26 -2.01 -15.68
N ASP A 187 -6.56 -1.79 -15.87
CA ASP A 187 -7.22 -0.47 -16.01
C ASP A 187 -7.12 0.48 -14.80
N GLY A 188 -6.32 0.15 -13.79
CA GLY A 188 -6.08 0.94 -12.58
C GLY A 188 -7.18 0.83 -11.53
N GLN A 189 -8.25 0.08 -11.79
CA GLN A 189 -9.27 -0.19 -10.79
C GLN A 189 -8.69 -1.04 -9.65
N ARG A 190 -9.22 -0.80 -8.45
CA ARG A 190 -8.84 -1.55 -7.26
C ARG A 190 -9.95 -1.63 -6.23
N CYS A 191 -9.94 -2.71 -5.48
CA CYS A 191 -10.75 -2.87 -4.29
C CYS A 191 -9.96 -3.64 -3.23
N LYS A 192 -10.44 -3.63 -1.99
CA LYS A 192 -9.77 -4.29 -0.87
C LYS A 192 -10.73 -5.17 -0.09
N VAL A 193 -10.18 -6.15 0.62
CA VAL A 193 -10.90 -6.94 1.61
C VAL A 193 -9.97 -7.12 2.81
N LEU A 194 -10.50 -7.01 4.03
CA LEU A 194 -9.73 -7.35 5.23
C LEU A 194 -9.89 -8.84 5.50
N ARG A 195 -8.89 -9.48 6.11
CA ARG A 195 -9.05 -10.88 6.52
C ARG A 195 -10.22 -11.02 7.51
N PRO A 196 -10.92 -12.16 7.52
CA PRO A 196 -11.91 -12.46 8.56
C PRO A 196 -11.29 -12.30 9.97
N GLY A 197 -12.02 -11.64 10.87
CA GLY A 197 -11.58 -11.44 12.25
C GLY A 197 -10.50 -10.35 12.43
N PHE A 198 -10.11 -9.62 11.39
CA PHE A 198 -9.25 -8.47 11.57
C PHE A 198 -9.97 -7.38 12.37
N VAL A 199 -9.31 -6.91 13.43
CA VAL A 199 -9.73 -5.78 14.24
C VAL A 199 -8.56 -4.80 14.25
N ARG A 200 -8.78 -3.60 13.72
CA ARG A 200 -7.75 -2.57 13.65
C ARG A 200 -7.40 -2.08 15.06
N ALA A 201 -6.11 -1.90 15.33
CA ALA A 201 -5.65 -1.28 16.57
C ALA A 201 -6.11 0.17 16.67
N GLY A 202 -6.29 0.69 17.89
CA GLY A 202 -6.66 2.09 18.08
C GLY A 202 -5.52 3.04 17.66
N ASP A 203 -5.85 4.29 17.34
CA ASP A 203 -4.84 5.30 16.98
C ASP A 203 -3.78 5.50 18.08
N ALA A 204 -4.13 5.25 19.35
CA ALA A 204 -3.22 5.32 20.50
C ALA A 204 -2.25 4.14 20.62
N ASP A 205 -2.46 3.06 19.87
CA ASP A 205 -1.62 1.87 19.85
C ASP A 205 -0.57 1.91 18.72
N ILE A 206 -0.78 2.75 17.71
CA ILE A 206 0.16 2.98 16.61
C ILE A 206 1.50 3.46 17.17
N GLY A 207 2.57 2.77 16.80
CA GLY A 207 3.93 3.21 17.14
C GLY A 207 4.43 2.82 18.52
N ARG A 208 3.70 1.98 19.26
CA ARG A 208 4.24 1.32 20.46
C ARG A 208 5.44 0.43 20.15
N SER A 209 5.54 -0.06 18.91
CA SER A 209 6.69 -0.81 18.42
C SER A 209 7.01 -0.46 16.97
N ARG A 210 8.21 -0.84 16.53
CA ARG A 210 8.66 -0.70 15.14
C ARG A 210 8.64 -2.08 14.48
N ASN A 211 8.35 -2.08 13.19
CA ASN A 211 8.58 -3.27 12.38
C ASN A 211 10.09 -3.48 12.20
N VAL A 212 10.47 -4.66 11.73
CA VAL A 212 11.88 -5.08 11.63
C VAL A 212 12.21 -5.47 10.18
N LEU A 213 13.35 -4.99 9.70
CA LEU A 213 13.90 -5.45 8.42
C LEU A 213 14.43 -6.88 8.57
N ALA A 214 14.26 -7.68 7.53
CA ALA A 214 14.94 -8.96 7.41
C ALA A 214 16.45 -8.75 7.52
N PRO A 215 17.19 -9.69 8.14
CA PRO A 215 18.64 -9.62 8.15
C PRO A 215 19.18 -9.63 6.71
N PRO A 216 20.31 -8.93 6.45
CA PRO A 216 20.97 -9.01 5.15
C PRO A 216 21.30 -10.48 4.82
N THR A 217 21.09 -10.86 3.56
CA THR A 217 21.40 -12.19 3.03
C THR A 217 22.87 -12.32 2.69
#